data_AF-A0A812NU99-F1
#
_entry.id   AF-A0A812NU99-F1
#
_cell.length_a   1.000
_cell.length_b   1.000
_cell.length_c   1.000
_cell.angle_alpha   90.00
_cell.angle_beta   90.00
_cell.angle_gamma   90.00
#
_symmetry.space_group_name_H-M   'P 1'
#
loop_
_entity.id
_entity.type
_entity.pdbx_description
1 polymer ?
#
loop_
_entity_poly.entity_id
_entity_poly.type
_entity_poly.pdbx_seq_one_letter_code
_entity_poly.pdbx_strand_id
1 'polypeptide(L)'
;MLLRRCYSATRWEAWELRQRLLKEVAGREDEASPEDEVEFVQGDLLEADISEVTHIYLSSLCFEESMLFAAAQKVQQEARNLRGLASLQPLPYLRKVGELMLPMSWTRPRGLGTMAYLYET
;
A
#
# COMPACT_ATOMS: atom_id res chain seq x y z
N MET A 1 38.14 0.65 -3.00
CA MET A 1 37.13 -0.18 -3.68
C MET A 1 36.54 -1.13 -2.65
N LEU A 2 35.37 -0.80 -2.09
CA LEU A 2 34.73 -1.53 -0.99
C LEU A 2 33.32 -1.93 -1.44
N LEU A 3 33.20 -3.16 -1.93
CA LEU A 3 31.92 -3.83 -2.14
C LEU A 3 31.42 -4.32 -0.79
N ARG A 4 30.51 -3.58 -0.14
CA ARG A 4 29.70 -4.12 0.96
C ARG A 4 28.38 -4.65 0.39
N ARG A 5 28.30 -5.98 0.29
CA ARG A 5 27.04 -6.71 0.21
C ARG A 5 26.26 -6.47 1.51
N CYS A 6 25.15 -5.74 1.42
CA CYS A 6 24.08 -5.77 2.42
C CYS A 6 22.81 -6.28 1.73
N TYR A 7 22.70 -7.60 1.60
CA TYR A 7 21.50 -8.31 1.16
C TYR A 7 21.36 -9.54 2.04
N SER A 8 20.39 -9.56 2.96
CA SER A 8 19.73 -10.80 3.45
C SER A 8 18.76 -10.60 4.62
N ALA A 9 18.74 -9.45 5.32
CA ALA A 9 17.85 -9.29 6.48
C ALA A 9 16.37 -9.04 6.11
N THR A 10 16.09 -8.40 4.97
CA THR A 10 14.74 -7.88 4.66
C THR A 10 13.74 -8.91 4.09
N ARG A 11 14.22 -10.04 3.57
CA ARG A 11 13.35 -11.00 2.85
C ARG A 11 12.52 -11.87 3.80
N TRP A 12 13.05 -12.16 4.99
CA TRP A 12 12.36 -12.94 6.01
C TRP A 12 11.33 -12.07 6.75
N GLU A 13 11.71 -10.85 7.14
CA GLU A 13 10.82 -9.87 7.78
C GLU A 13 9.65 -9.49 6.87
N ALA A 14 9.90 -9.27 5.56
CA ALA A 14 8.84 -9.01 4.59
C ALA A 14 7.92 -10.23 4.37
N TRP A 15 8.47 -11.46 4.45
CA TRP A 15 7.66 -12.68 4.37
C TRP A 15 6.82 -12.87 5.63
N GLU A 16 7.38 -12.64 6.82
CA GLU A 16 6.65 -12.69 8.09
C GLU A 16 5.58 -11.61 8.16
N LEU A 17 5.89 -10.37 7.75
CA LEU A 17 4.91 -9.28 7.66
C LEU A 17 3.81 -9.64 6.66
N ARG A 18 4.15 -10.20 5.49
CA ARG A 18 3.16 -10.71 4.54
C ARG A 18 2.30 -11.81 5.15
N GLN A 19 2.88 -12.79 5.84
CA GLN A 19 2.11 -13.86 6.47
C GLN A 19 1.25 -13.34 7.63
N ARG A 20 1.72 -12.33 8.37
CA ARG A 20 0.98 -11.69 9.45
C ARG A 20 -0.21 -10.90 8.89
N LEU A 21 0.02 -10.05 7.89
CA LEU A 21 -1.03 -9.31 7.19
C LEU A 21 -2.03 -10.26 6.52
N LEU A 22 -1.55 -11.29 5.83
CA LEU A 22 -2.44 -12.29 5.24
C LEU A 22 -3.21 -13.10 6.29
N LYS A 23 -2.65 -13.36 7.48
CA LYS A 23 -3.39 -14.01 8.58
C LYS A 23 -4.36 -13.07 9.27
N GLU A 24 -4.04 -11.79 9.42
CA GLU A 24 -4.94 -10.76 9.93
C GLU A 24 -6.13 -10.55 8.98
N VAL A 25 -5.89 -10.64 7.67
CA VAL A 25 -6.93 -10.54 6.63
C VAL A 25 -7.69 -11.86 6.45
N ALA A 26 -7.00 -13.01 6.40
CA ALA A 26 -7.63 -14.32 6.16
C ALA A 26 -8.23 -14.97 7.43
N GLY A 27 -7.82 -14.51 8.62
CA GLY A 27 -8.42 -14.90 9.90
C GLY A 27 -9.65 -14.08 10.26
N ARG A 28 -9.95 -13.03 9.48
CA ARG A 28 -11.20 -12.30 9.45
C ARG A 28 -11.97 -12.66 8.18
N GLU A 29 -12.33 -13.93 8.06
CA GLU A 29 -13.59 -14.29 7.42
C GLU A 29 -14.75 -14.06 8.42
N ASP A 30 -14.69 -12.95 9.18
CA ASP A 30 -15.94 -12.35 9.60
C ASP A 30 -16.59 -11.97 8.27
N GLU A 31 -17.69 -12.64 7.91
CA GLU A 31 -18.56 -12.17 6.84
C GLU A 31 -18.66 -10.66 7.07
N ALA A 32 -18.17 -9.86 6.12
CA ALA A 32 -18.23 -8.40 6.22
C ALA A 32 -19.61 -8.08 6.76
N SER A 33 -19.66 -7.56 7.99
CA SER A 33 -20.93 -7.36 8.66
C SER A 33 -21.75 -6.47 7.72
N PRO A 34 -23.08 -6.62 7.62
CA PRO A 34 -23.89 -5.65 6.89
C PRO A 34 -23.64 -4.19 7.35
N GLU A 35 -23.01 -4.03 8.52
CA GLU A 35 -22.60 -2.77 9.16
C GLU A 35 -21.19 -2.28 8.75
N ASP A 36 -20.38 -3.06 8.03
CA ASP A 36 -19.13 -2.60 7.41
C ASP A 36 -19.47 -1.78 6.16
N GLU A 37 -19.97 -0.57 6.38
CA GLU A 37 -20.37 0.37 5.33
C GLU A 37 -19.15 0.79 4.50
N VAL A 38 -18.98 0.17 3.33
CA VAL A 38 -18.04 0.65 2.31
C VAL A 38 -18.70 1.82 1.60
N GLU A 39 -18.28 3.03 1.95
CA GLU A 39 -18.69 4.24 1.23
C GLU A 39 -17.89 4.39 -0.06
N PHE A 40 -18.60 4.58 -1.19
CA PHE A 40 -17.98 4.99 -2.43
C PHE A 40 -17.95 6.51 -2.53
N VAL A 41 -16.77 7.09 -2.32
CA VAL A 41 -16.54 8.53 -2.53
C VAL A 41 -15.97 8.74 -3.92
N GLN A 42 -16.76 9.35 -4.80
CA GLN A 42 -16.30 9.80 -6.11
C GLN A 42 -15.76 11.23 -6.01
N GLY A 43 -14.49 11.43 -6.33
CA GLY A 43 -13.90 12.77 -6.28
C GLY A 43 -12.40 12.76 -6.55
N ASP A 44 -11.75 13.89 -6.27
CA ASP A 44 -10.30 14.01 -6.28
C ASP A 44 -9.74 13.52 -4.94
N LEU A 45 -8.78 12.59 -4.99
CA LEU A 45 -8.07 12.11 -3.81
C LEU A 45 -7.47 13.25 -2.99
N LEU A 46 -6.98 14.31 -3.65
CA LEU A 46 -6.34 15.44 -2.98
C LEU A 46 -7.34 16.31 -2.21
N GLU A 47 -8.62 16.25 -2.57
CA GLU A 47 -9.69 17.03 -1.95
C GLU A 47 -10.51 16.21 -0.95
N ALA A 48 -10.59 14.89 -1.13
CA ALA A 48 -11.35 13.99 -0.25
C ALA A 48 -10.82 14.02 1.20
N ASP A 49 -11.72 13.94 2.19
CA ASP A 49 -11.33 13.75 3.58
C ASP A 49 -10.94 12.28 3.80
N ILE A 50 -9.70 12.05 4.24
CA ILE A 50 -9.17 10.71 4.49
C ILE A 50 -8.86 10.47 5.97
N SER A 51 -9.37 11.32 6.87
CA SER A 51 -9.04 11.29 8.30
C SER A 51 -9.46 10.00 9.01
N GLU A 52 -10.60 9.44 8.63
CA GLU A 52 -11.15 8.20 9.18
C GLU A 52 -10.73 6.94 8.41
N VAL A 53 -9.95 7.09 7.33
CA VAL A 53 -9.54 5.97 6.50
C VAL A 53 -8.51 5.10 7.23
N THR A 54 -8.78 3.79 7.30
CA THR A 54 -7.88 2.82 7.94
C THR A 54 -6.93 2.15 6.96
N HIS A 55 -7.31 2.03 5.68
CA HIS A 55 -6.49 1.40 4.64
C HIS A 55 -6.60 2.15 3.33
N ILE A 56 -5.46 2.38 2.67
CA ILE A 56 -5.42 3.00 1.34
C ILE A 56 -4.68 2.08 0.37
N TYR A 57 -5.29 1.88 -0.80
CA TYR A 57 -4.63 1.29 -1.96
C TYR A 57 -4.61 2.30 -3.11
N LEU A 58 -3.43 2.81 -3.45
CA LEU A 58 -3.24 3.75 -4.55
C LEU A 58 -2.83 3.03 -5.84
N SER A 59 -3.76 3.01 -6.81
CA SER A 59 -3.51 2.55 -8.18
C SER A 59 -2.69 3.59 -8.97
N SER A 60 -1.53 3.98 -8.44
CA SER A 60 -0.78 5.17 -8.85
C SER A 60 0.02 4.99 -10.15
N LEU A 61 -0.23 3.98 -10.98
CA LEU A 61 0.60 3.69 -12.18
C LEU A 61 0.70 4.85 -13.18
N CYS A 62 -0.31 5.73 -13.19
CA CYS A 62 -0.39 6.87 -14.09
C CYS A 62 -0.17 8.21 -13.36
N PHE A 63 0.28 8.18 -12.11
CA PHE A 63 0.51 9.42 -11.37
C PHE A 63 1.83 10.03 -11.84
N GLU A 64 1.79 11.34 -12.09
CA GLU A 64 3.01 12.11 -12.27
C GLU A 64 3.70 12.31 -10.93
N GLU A 65 4.97 12.66 -10.96
CA GLU A 65 5.78 12.86 -9.77
C GLU A 65 5.14 13.86 -8.79
N SER A 66 4.62 14.97 -9.30
CA SER A 66 3.89 15.99 -8.50
C SER A 66 2.68 15.41 -7.76
N MET A 67 1.92 14.50 -8.39
CA MET A 67 0.78 13.82 -7.76
C MET A 67 1.23 12.84 -6.68
N LEU A 68 2.33 12.10 -6.89
CA LEU A 68 2.89 11.21 -5.87
C LEU A 68 3.32 12.00 -4.63
N PHE A 69 3.96 13.16 -4.83
CA PHE A 69 4.33 14.08 -3.73
C PHE A 69 3.10 14.59 -2.98
N ALA A 70 2.09 15.09 -3.71
CA ALA A 70 0.87 15.62 -3.10
C ALA A 70 0.10 14.54 -2.33
N ALA A 71 -0.05 13.33 -2.90
CA ALA A 71 -0.71 12.21 -2.23
C ALA A 71 0.03 11.80 -0.94
N ALA A 72 1.36 11.71 -0.99
CA ALA A 72 2.15 11.39 0.21
C ALA A 72 2.01 12.45 1.31
N GLN A 73 2.05 13.73 0.95
CA GLN A 73 1.86 14.83 1.89
C GLN A 73 0.46 14.79 2.52
N LYS A 74 -0.58 14.56 1.72
CA LYS A 74 -1.96 14.45 2.22
C LYS A 74 -2.10 13.30 3.20
N VAL A 75 -1.58 12.13 2.87
CA VAL A 75 -1.57 10.97 3.78
C VAL A 75 -0.90 11.30 5.12
N GLN A 76 0.27 11.95 5.11
CA GLN A 76 0.95 12.35 6.34
C GLN A 76 0.17 13.36 7.18
N GLN A 77 -0.58 14.25 6.55
CA GLN A 77 -1.28 15.34 7.23
C GLN A 77 -2.64 14.92 7.78
N GLU A 78 -3.37 14.09 7.03
CA GLU A 78 -4.79 13.85 7.28
C GLU A 78 -5.08 12.44 7.78
N ALA A 79 -4.38 11.40 7.30
CA ALA A 79 -4.76 10.00 7.51
C ALA A 79 -4.35 9.46 8.90
N ARG A 80 -4.91 10.06 9.97
CA ARG A 80 -4.55 9.77 11.38
C ARG A 80 -4.88 8.36 11.83
N ASN A 81 -5.89 7.75 11.21
CA ASN A 81 -6.35 6.40 11.54
C ASN A 81 -5.79 5.32 10.61
N LEU A 82 -4.87 5.69 9.72
CA LEU A 82 -4.31 4.80 8.73
C LEU A 82 -3.49 3.69 9.41
N ARG A 83 -3.77 2.45 9.03
CA ARG A 83 -3.11 1.23 9.51
C ARG A 83 -2.31 0.55 8.40
N GLY A 84 -2.65 0.81 7.15
CA GLY A 84 -1.97 0.23 6.01
C GLY A 84 -2.12 1.08 4.76
N LEU A 85 -1.00 1.27 4.07
CA LEU A 85 -0.96 1.91 2.77
C LEU A 85 -0.17 1.06 1.79
N ALA A 86 -0.74 0.88 0.61
CA ALA A 86 -0.09 0.26 -0.52
C ALA A 86 -0.20 1.13 -1.77
N SER A 87 0.85 1.18 -2.58
CA SER A 87 0.85 1.91 -3.85
C SER A 87 1.60 1.16 -4.95
N LEU A 88 1.25 1.41 -6.21
CA LEU A 88 1.91 0.79 -7.38
C LEU A 88 3.14 1.57 -7.87
N GLN A 89 3.38 2.76 -7.33
CA GLN A 89 4.62 3.51 -7.46
C GLN A 89 5.11 3.97 -6.09
N PRO A 90 6.42 4.17 -5.90
CA PRO A 90 6.95 4.65 -4.63
C PRO A 90 6.40 6.03 -4.26
N LEU A 91 5.77 6.14 -3.10
CA LEU A 91 5.40 7.41 -2.49
C LEU A 91 6.62 8.01 -1.75
N PRO A 92 6.95 9.28 -1.98
CA PRO A 92 8.01 9.98 -1.25
C PRO A 92 7.60 10.23 0.21
N TYR A 93 8.57 10.53 1.07
CA TYR A 93 8.39 10.89 2.49
C TYR A 93 7.80 9.82 3.43
N LEU A 94 7.14 8.80 2.90
CA LEU A 94 6.58 7.71 3.67
C LEU A 94 7.61 6.60 3.89
N ARG A 95 7.60 6.03 5.09
CA ARG A 95 8.50 4.92 5.45
C ARG A 95 8.01 3.63 4.80
N LYS A 96 8.70 3.21 3.74
CA LYS A 96 8.47 1.90 3.12
C LYS A 96 8.89 0.78 4.07
N VAL A 97 7.99 -0.17 4.31
CA VAL A 97 8.24 -1.39 5.12
C VAL A 97 8.34 -2.66 4.30
N GLY A 98 7.85 -2.64 3.05
CA GLY A 98 7.89 -3.83 2.22
C GLY A 98 7.57 -3.57 0.76
N GLU A 99 7.76 -4.63 -0.02
CA GLU A 99 7.43 -4.68 -1.43
C GLU A 99 6.78 -6.04 -1.72
N LEU A 100 5.76 -6.06 -2.56
CA LEU A 100 5.06 -7.27 -2.94
C LEU A 100 4.81 -7.30 -4.44
N MET A 101 5.20 -8.38 -5.10
CA MET A 101 4.85 -8.61 -6.49
C MET A 101 3.39 -9.08 -6.57
N LEU A 102 2.50 -8.23 -7.06
CA LEU A 102 1.07 -8.53 -7.17
C LEU A 102 0.71 -9.00 -8.59
N PRO A 103 -0.04 -10.10 -8.73
CA PRO A 103 -0.55 -10.53 -10.04
C PRO A 103 -1.69 -9.62 -10.48
N MET A 104 -1.50 -8.89 -11.59
CA MET A 104 -2.53 -8.04 -12.17
C MET A 104 -3.21 -8.72 -13.36
N SER A 105 -4.47 -8.37 -13.64
CA SER A 105 -5.23 -8.92 -14.78
C SER A 105 -4.48 -8.73 -16.11
N TRP A 106 -3.80 -7.60 -16.29
CA TRP A 106 -3.00 -7.27 -17.48
C TRP A 106 -1.59 -7.88 -17.49
N THR A 107 -1.12 -8.44 -16.37
CA THR A 107 0.22 -9.08 -16.29
C THR A 107 0.16 -10.61 -16.25
N ARG A 108 -1.03 -11.20 -16.04
CA ARG A 108 -1.24 -12.66 -16.01
C ARG A 108 -0.66 -13.40 -17.23
N PRO A 109 -0.82 -12.94 -18.49
CA PRO A 109 -0.31 -13.68 -19.65
C PRO A 109 1.22 -13.79 -19.70
N ARG A 110 1.94 -12.87 -19.04
CA ARG A 110 3.41 -12.82 -19.02
C ARG A 110 4.01 -13.29 -17.70
N GLY A 111 3.19 -13.52 -16.68
CA GLY A 111 3.61 -13.97 -15.35
C GLY A 111 4.42 -12.95 -14.52
N LEU A 112 4.62 -11.72 -15.02
CA LEU A 112 5.60 -10.78 -14.46
C LEU A 112 5.08 -9.94 -13.27
N GLY A 113 3.77 -9.90 -13.01
CA GLY A 113 3.19 -9.12 -11.92
C GLY A 113 3.43 -7.60 -12.02
N THR A 114 3.04 -6.86 -11.00
CA THR A 114 3.39 -5.45 -10.80
C THR A 114 3.84 -5.28 -9.35
N MET A 115 4.91 -4.51 -9.14
CA MET A 115 5.40 -4.23 -7.80
C MET A 115 4.43 -3.31 -7.06
N ALA A 116 4.05 -3.70 -5.86
CA ALA A 116 3.38 -2.84 -4.90
C ALA A 116 4.31 -2.54 -3.73
N TYR A 117 4.30 -1.30 -3.27
CA TYR A 117 5.09 -0.79 -2.17
C TYR A 117 4.19 -0.66 -0.94
N LEU A 118 4.66 -1.14 0.21
CA LEU A 118 3.92 -1.15 1.48
C LEU A 118 4.54 -0.15 2.44
N TYR A 119 3.70 0.60 3.16
CA TYR A 119 4.12 1.66 4.07
C TYR A 119 3.57 1.45 5.47
N GLU A 120 4.36 1.87 6.45
CA GLU A 120 3.93 2.03 7.85
C GLU A 120 3.53 3.49 8.07
N THR A 121 2.54 3.69 8.91
CA THR A 121 1.89 4.98 9.20
C THR A 121 1.96 5.29 10.68
#